data_AF-A0A0E2HBV3-F1
#
_entry.id   AF-A0A0E2HBV3-F1
#
_cell.length_a   1.000
_cell.length_b   1.000
_cell.length_c   1.000
_cell.angle_alpha   90.00
_cell.angle_beta   90.00
_cell.angle_gamma   90.00
#
_symmetry.space_group_name_H-M   'P 1'
#
loop_
_entity.id
_entity.type
_entity.pdbx_description
1 polymer ?
#
loop_
_entity_poly.entity_id
_entity_poly.type
_entity_poly.pdbx_seq_one_letter_code
_entity_poly.pdbx_strand_id
1 'polypeptide(L)'
;EKNFKMTRYYGLYARHREIDNQLHKAVPKSKHRILLDFNTWRKLFLLTMGYDPLQCPNCRHEMVFLELYHKHERVPLDELYKRTRHGLYPRSRSA
;
A
#
# COMPACT_ATOMS: atom_id res chain seq x y z
N GLU A 1 -10.16 -31.70 9.88
CA GLU A 1 -10.64 -30.49 10.61
C GLU A 1 -12.12 -30.26 10.36
N LYS A 2 -12.94 -30.22 11.42
CA LYS A 2 -14.42 -30.14 11.34
C LYS A 2 -14.95 -28.69 11.32
N ASN A 3 -14.05 -27.72 11.42
CA ASN A 3 -14.36 -26.29 11.62
C ASN A 3 -13.84 -25.38 10.51
N PHE A 4 -13.51 -25.92 9.33
CA PHE A 4 -13.12 -25.07 8.20
C PHE A 4 -14.38 -24.37 7.67
N LYS A 5 -14.66 -23.18 8.19
CA LYS A 5 -15.75 -22.33 7.70
C LYS A 5 -15.31 -21.81 6.34
N MET A 6 -15.79 -22.44 5.28
CA MET A 6 -15.57 -21.98 3.91
C MET A 6 -16.13 -20.56 3.82
N THR A 7 -15.26 -19.55 3.74
CA THR A 7 -15.68 -18.16 3.55
C THR A 7 -16.29 -18.10 2.16
N ARG A 8 -17.62 -18.31 2.06
CA ARG A 8 -18.32 -18.06 0.80
C ARG A 8 -18.03 -16.61 0.46
N TYR A 9 -17.41 -16.38 -0.69
CA TYR A 9 -17.26 -15.03 -1.23
C TYR A 9 -18.68 -14.46 -1.31
N TYR A 10 -19.08 -13.63 -0.34
CA TYR A 10 -20.33 -12.89 -0.39
C TYR A 10 -19.96 -11.50 -0.88
N GLY A 11 -20.55 -11.08 -2.00
CA GLY A 11 -20.28 -9.76 -2.56
C GLY A 11 -20.77 -9.64 -3.99
N LEU A 12 -20.63 -8.43 -4.54
CA LEU A 12 -20.98 -8.09 -5.92
C LEU A 12 -20.37 -9.06 -6.94
N TYR A 13 -19.19 -9.61 -6.64
CA TYR A 13 -18.41 -10.50 -7.51
C TYR A 13 -18.78 -11.98 -7.42
N ALA A 14 -19.67 -12.36 -6.51
CA ALA A 14 -20.10 -13.74 -6.30
C ALA A 14 -21.60 -13.96 -6.59
N ARG A 15 -22.27 -12.94 -7.12
CA ARG A 15 -23.67 -12.94 -7.51
C ARG A 15 -23.75 -12.75 -9.03
N HIS A 16 -24.66 -13.47 -9.66
CA HIS A 16 -24.94 -13.35 -11.10
C HIS A 16 -26.42 -13.03 -11.27
N ARG A 17 -26.79 -11.75 -11.13
CA ARG A 17 -28.14 -11.27 -11.42
C ARG A 17 -28.12 -10.50 -12.73
N GLU A 18 -29.21 -10.53 -13.48
CA GLU A 18 -29.31 -9.75 -14.73
C GLU A 18 -29.14 -8.23 -14.49
N ILE A 19 -29.56 -7.74 -13.31
CA ILE A 19 -29.39 -6.34 -12.88
C ILE A 19 -27.91 -5.97 -12.77
N ASP A 20 -27.02 -6.92 -12.48
CA ASP A 20 -25.58 -6.66 -12.35
C ASP A 20 -24.96 -6.24 -13.71
N ASN A 21 -25.60 -6.56 -14.84
CA ASN A 21 -25.18 -6.12 -16.17
C ASN A 21 -25.35 -4.61 -16.38
N GLN A 22 -26.19 -3.95 -15.58
CA GLN A 22 -26.40 -2.50 -15.63
C GLN A 22 -25.36 -1.73 -14.81
N LEU A 23 -24.48 -2.43 -14.08
CA LEU A 23 -23.45 -1.80 -13.26
C LEU A 23 -22.31 -1.27 -14.14
N HIS A 24 -22.03 0.02 -14.03
CA HIS A 24 -20.88 0.64 -14.65
C HIS A 24 -19.65 0.53 -13.74
N LYS A 25 -18.50 0.15 -14.33
CA LYS A 25 -17.24 0.15 -13.60
C LYS A 25 -16.82 1.60 -13.30
N ALA A 26 -16.46 1.88 -12.05
CA ALA A 26 -15.93 3.18 -11.64
C ALA A 26 -14.67 3.57 -12.44
N VAL A 27 -13.86 2.57 -12.81
CA VAL A 27 -12.68 2.77 -13.66
C VAL A 27 -12.88 2.02 -14.98
N PRO A 28 -12.86 2.70 -16.13
CA PRO A 28 -12.89 2.09 -17.45
C PRO A 28 -11.68 1.17 -17.67
N LYS A 29 -11.87 0.02 -18.33
CA LYS A 29 -10.79 -0.98 -18.58
C LYS A 29 -9.55 -0.35 -19.25
N SER A 30 -9.73 0.62 -20.15
CA SER A 30 -8.63 1.33 -20.82
C SER A 30 -7.71 2.09 -19.86
N LYS A 31 -8.24 2.59 -18.74
CA LYS A 31 -7.48 3.34 -17.73
C LYS A 31 -6.81 2.45 -16.68
N HIS A 32 -7.19 1.17 -16.59
CA HIS A 32 -6.63 0.25 -15.58
C HIS A 32 -5.13 0.12 -15.71
N ARG A 33 -4.61 -0.05 -16.94
CA ARG A 33 -3.18 -0.18 -17.18
C ARG A 33 -2.41 1.00 -16.61
N ILE A 34 -2.85 2.22 -16.91
CA ILE A 34 -2.21 3.46 -16.45
C ILE A 34 -2.22 3.53 -14.92
N LEU A 35 -3.36 3.28 -14.27
CA LEU A 35 -3.46 3.35 -12.82
C LEU A 35 -2.59 2.31 -12.11
N LEU A 36 -2.56 1.07 -12.63
CA LEU A 36 -1.71 0.01 -12.08
C LEU A 36 -0.23 0.31 -12.28
N ASP A 37 0.12 0.98 -13.37
CA ASP A 37 1.49 1.32 -13.71
C ASP A 37 2.12 2.23 -12.64
N PHE A 38 1.34 3.13 -12.04
CA PHE A 38 1.77 4.01 -10.93
C PHE A 38 2.00 3.29 -9.59
N ASN A 39 1.53 2.04 -9.42
CA ASN A 39 1.70 1.28 -8.18
C ASN A 39 3.04 0.55 -8.07
N THR A 40 3.94 0.72 -9.04
CA THR A 40 5.30 0.18 -8.95
C THR A 40 6.14 0.96 -7.94
N TRP A 41 6.97 0.26 -7.15
CA TRP A 41 7.77 0.87 -6.08
C TRP A 41 8.61 2.06 -6.57
N ARG A 42 9.20 1.96 -7.78
CA ARG A 42 10.01 3.00 -8.40
C ARG A 42 9.22 4.27 -8.67
N LYS A 43 7.98 4.15 -9.15
CA LYS A 43 7.11 5.31 -9.42
C LYS A 43 6.54 5.92 -8.16
N LEU A 44 6.18 5.09 -7.18
CA LEU A 44 5.78 5.58 -5.87
C LEU A 44 6.92 6.36 -5.21
N PHE A 45 8.16 5.87 -5.29
CA PHE A 45 9.33 6.58 -4.80
C PHE A 45 9.56 7.89 -5.55
N LEU A 46 9.46 7.89 -6.89
CA LEU A 46 9.57 9.10 -7.69
C LEU A 46 8.51 10.14 -7.30
N LEU A 47 7.27 9.71 -7.05
CA LEU A 47 6.17 10.59 -6.63
C LEU A 47 6.40 11.19 -5.24
N THR A 48 6.96 10.42 -4.30
CA THR A 48 7.21 10.91 -2.93
C THR A 48 8.48 11.73 -2.80
N MET A 49 9.54 11.35 -3.50
CA MET A 49 10.87 11.94 -3.35
C MET A 49 11.21 12.97 -4.43
N GLY A 50 10.52 12.95 -5.57
CA GLY A 50 10.76 13.88 -6.68
C GLY A 50 11.96 13.54 -7.57
N TYR A 51 12.62 12.40 -7.35
CA TYR A 51 13.70 11.89 -8.21
C TYR A 51 13.64 10.37 -8.33
N ASP A 52 14.21 9.84 -9.40
CA ASP A 52 14.27 8.39 -9.66
C ASP A 52 15.50 7.80 -8.96
N PRO A 53 15.33 6.83 -8.03
CA PRO A 53 16.45 6.26 -7.27
C PRO A 53 17.41 5.46 -8.15
N LEU A 54 16.99 5.03 -9.33
CA LEU A 54 17.83 4.32 -10.28
C LEU A 54 18.44 5.23 -11.34
N GLN A 55 18.12 6.53 -11.37
CA GLN A 55 18.71 7.44 -12.33
C GLN A 55 19.83 8.25 -11.68
N CYS A 56 21.04 8.17 -12.24
CA CYS A 56 22.13 9.00 -11.75
C CYS A 56 21.83 10.49 -12.06
N PRO A 57 21.84 11.40 -11.06
CA PRO A 57 21.55 12.81 -11.30
C PRO A 57 22.61 13.51 -12.16
N ASN A 58 23.83 12.97 -12.20
CA ASN A 58 24.96 13.60 -12.89
C ASN A 58 25.10 13.14 -14.34
N CYS A 59 25.03 11.84 -14.60
CA CYS A 59 25.21 11.28 -15.95
C CYS A 59 23.93 10.75 -16.61
N ARG A 60 22.78 10.79 -15.90
CA ARG A 60 21.46 10.28 -16.35
C ARG A 60 21.42 8.80 -16.74
N HIS A 61 22.47 8.05 -16.42
CA HIS A 61 22.51 6.61 -16.65
C HIS A 61 21.58 5.89 -15.68
N GLU A 62 20.91 4.85 -16.20
CA GLU A 62 20.03 3.98 -15.43
C GLU A 62 20.86 2.91 -14.71
N MET A 63 20.75 2.87 -13.39
CA MET A 63 21.47 1.97 -12.51
C MET A 63 20.71 0.65 -12.37
N VAL A 64 21.46 -0.44 -12.24
CA VAL A 64 20.89 -1.76 -11.95
C VAL A 64 20.51 -1.83 -10.48
N PHE A 65 19.26 -2.17 -10.22
CA PHE A 65 18.81 -2.49 -8.87
C PHE A 65 19.31 -3.87 -8.48
N LEU A 66 20.15 -3.95 -7.45
CA LEU A 66 20.68 -5.22 -6.95
C LEU A 66 19.70 -5.82 -5.94
N GLU A 67 19.63 -5.27 -4.73
CA GLU A 67 18.76 -5.77 -3.67
C GLU A 67 18.30 -4.63 -2.76
N LEU A 68 17.11 -4.77 -2.17
CA LEU A 68 16.61 -3.88 -1.12
C LEU A 68 16.79 -4.55 0.24
N TYR A 69 17.74 -4.07 1.03
CA TYR A 69 17.88 -4.50 2.41
C TYR A 69 16.98 -3.67 3.32
N HIS A 70 15.83 -4.24 3.68
CA HIS A 70 14.98 -3.66 4.72
C HIS A 70 15.31 -4.33 6.06
N LYS A 71 16.03 -3.62 6.93
CA LYS A 71 16.30 -4.05 8.31
C LYS A 71 15.00 -4.01 9.12
N HIS A 72 14.16 -5.01 8.93
CA HIS A 72 12.91 -5.15 9.67
C HIS A 72 13.21 -5.64 11.08
N GLU A 73 13.38 -4.72 12.01
CA GLU A 73 13.45 -5.04 13.43
C GLU A 73 12.05 -5.38 13.93
N ARG A 74 11.87 -6.59 14.45
CA ARG A 74 10.58 -7.03 15.00
C ARG A 74 10.34 -6.29 16.30
N VAL A 75 9.60 -5.20 16.23
CA VAL A 75 9.13 -4.49 17.43
C VAL A 75 7.83 -5.15 17.91
N PRO A 76 7.75 -5.63 19.17
CA PRO A 76 6.52 -6.18 19.70
C PRO A 76 5.42 -5.11 19.75
N LEU A 77 4.18 -5.53 19.48
CA LEU A 77 3.02 -4.63 19.39
C LEU A 77 2.83 -3.79 20.67
N ASP A 78 3.07 -4.38 21.84
CA ASP A 78 2.98 -3.71 23.14
C ASP A 78 3.93 -2.51 23.25
N GLU A 79 5.14 -2.62 22.69
CA GLU A 79 6.11 -1.53 22.69
C GLU A 79 5.66 -0.36 21.78
N LEU A 80 5.06 -0.67 20.62
CA LEU A 80 4.48 0.34 19.73
C LEU A 80 3.30 1.08 20.39
N TYR A 81 2.43 0.34 21.09
CA TYR A 81 1.32 0.92 21.86
C TYR A 81 1.81 1.83 22.99
N LYS A 82 2.85 1.42 23.73
CA LYS A 82 3.43 2.25 24.79
C LYS A 82 4.02 3.55 24.21
N ARG A 83 4.83 3.47 23.15
CA ARG A 83 5.43 4.66 22.50
C ARG A 83 4.39 5.67 22.01
N THR A 84 3.34 5.21 21.35
CA THR A 84 2.25 6.10 20.87
C THR A 84 1.46 6.72 22.03
N ARG A 85 1.19 5.96 23.10
CA ARG A 85 0.47 6.48 24.28
C ARG A 85 1.28 7.51 25.07
N HIS A 86 2.61 7.36 25.15
CA HIS A 86 3.47 8.35 25.82
C HIS A 86 3.64 9.66 25.03
N GLY A 87 3.43 9.66 23.71
CA GLY A 87 3.41 10.89 22.90
C GLY A 87 2.05 11.62 22.89
N LEU A 88 0.98 11.00 23.39
CA LEU A 88 -0.38 11.53 23.38
C LEU A 88 -0.84 12.12 24.72
N TYR A 89 0.01 12.08 25.76
CA TYR A 89 -0.26 12.90 26.94
C TYR A 89 0.15 14.34 26.60
N PRO A 90 -0.79 15.31 26.56
CA PRO A 90 -0.38 16.70 26.66
C PRO A 90 0.44 16.79 27.96
N ARG A 91 1.67 17.29 27.89
CA ARG A 91 2.33 17.78 29.10
C ARG A 91 1.37 18.83 29.66
N SER A 92 0.63 18.49 30.70
CA SER A 92 -0.05 19.49 31.52
C SER A 92 1.06 20.44 31.95
N ARG A 93 1.07 21.64 31.37
CA ARG A 93 1.89 22.75 31.88
C ARG A 93 1.36 22.99 33.28
N SER A 94 2.11 22.54 34.28
CA SER A 94 1.90 22.93 35.67
C SER A 94 2.06 24.45 35.72
N ALA A 95 0.97 25.15 36.02
CA ALA A 95 0.96 26.54 36.43
C ALA A 95 1.08 26.61 37.95
#